data_AF-A0A2G9LMH5-F1
#
_entry.id   AF-A0A2G9LMH5-F1
#
_cell.length_a   1.000
_cell.length_b   1.000
_cell.length_c   1.000
_cell.angle_alpha   90.00
_cell.angle_beta   90.00
_cell.angle_gamma   90.00
#
_symmetry.space_group_name_H-M   'P 1'
#
loop_
_entity.id
_entity.type
_entity.pdbx_description
1 polymer ?
#
loop_
_entity_poly.entity_id
_entity_poly.type
_entity_poly.pdbx_seq_one_letter_code
_entity_poly.pdbx_strand_id
1 'polypeptide(L)'
;MFITGILKGMWVTIKAALFRKNVTLQYPKEKRNRPYKGLQKVNANTCIVCGVCVRTCPVNAIKIELKLGHEKTRNANDYNFIVDTGSCMWCGLCEEVCPKHAIYLTNIYEMADYTKDKLTRKIN
;
A
#
# COMPACT_ATOMS: atom_id res chain seq x y z
N MET A 1 54.48 1.36 0.86
CA MET A 1 53.43 0.33 0.85
C MET A 1 52.02 0.83 1.17
N PHE A 2 51.83 2.01 1.79
CA PHE A 2 50.49 2.54 2.14
C PHE A 2 49.79 3.39 1.06
N ILE A 3 50.53 4.10 0.21
CA ILE A 3 49.98 5.10 -0.73
C ILE A 3 49.34 4.47 -1.98
N THR A 4 49.85 3.32 -2.44
CA THR A 4 49.38 2.64 -3.65
C THR A 4 47.95 2.11 -3.52
N GLY A 5 47.55 1.70 -2.31
CA GLY A 5 46.17 1.31 -2.01
C GLY A 5 45.19 2.49 -2.08
N ILE A 6 45.58 3.65 -1.54
CA ILE A 6 44.76 4.87 -1.55
C ILE A 6 44.54 5.36 -2.98
N LEU A 7 45.61 5.42 -3.79
CA LEU A 7 45.51 5.85 -5.19
C LEU A 7 44.62 4.91 -6.02
N LYS A 8 44.73 3.59 -5.81
CA LYS A 8 43.89 2.61 -6.49
C LYS A 8 42.42 2.72 -6.08
N GLY A 9 42.15 3.00 -4.81
CA GLY A 9 40.79 3.27 -4.32
C GLY A 9 40.20 4.56 -4.90
N MET A 10 40.99 5.64 -4.92
CA MET A 10 40.56 6.93 -5.48
C MET A 10 40.30 6.84 -6.98
N TRP A 11 41.10 6.05 -7.71
CA TRP A 11 40.87 5.77 -9.14
C TRP A 11 39.53 5.06 -9.39
N VAL A 12 39.17 4.07 -8.57
CA VAL A 12 37.87 3.39 -8.69
C VAL A 12 36.72 4.35 -8.46
N THR A 13 36.84 5.24 -7.46
CA THR A 13 35.83 6.26 -7.17
C THR A 13 35.71 7.28 -8.30
N ILE A 14 36.82 7.82 -8.81
CA ILE A 14 36.81 8.77 -9.95
C ILE A 14 36.20 8.11 -11.18
N LYS A 15 36.60 6.86 -11.46
CA LYS A 15 36.05 6.09 -12.59
C LYS A 15 34.55 5.85 -12.41
N ALA A 16 34.09 5.54 -11.20
CA ALA A 16 32.67 5.35 -10.91
C ALA A 16 31.88 6.66 -11.02
N ALA A 17 32.44 7.78 -10.54
CA ALA A 17 31.77 9.08 -10.54
C ALA A 17 31.60 9.68 -11.93
N LEU A 18 32.60 9.51 -12.81
CA LEU A 18 32.58 10.10 -14.15
C LEU A 18 31.91 9.19 -15.20
N PHE A 19 32.07 7.87 -15.09
CA PHE A 19 31.68 6.96 -16.18
C PHE A 19 30.45 6.08 -15.88
N ARG A 20 29.90 6.08 -14.67
CA ARG A 20 28.65 5.36 -14.40
C ARG A 20 27.45 6.29 -14.59
N LYS A 21 26.39 5.76 -15.22
CA LYS A 21 25.09 6.45 -15.25
C LYS A 21 24.49 6.46 -13.84
N ASN A 22 23.91 7.59 -13.47
CA ASN A 22 23.18 7.73 -12.22
C ASN A 22 21.94 6.83 -12.24
N VAL A 23 21.70 6.13 -11.13
CA VAL A 23 20.52 5.25 -10.93
C VAL A 23 19.31 6.03 -10.38
N THR A 24 19.47 7.35 -10.15
CA THR A 24 18.46 8.25 -9.62
C THR A 24 17.35 8.52 -10.64
N LEU A 25 16.10 8.57 -10.17
CA LEU A 25 14.94 9.02 -10.95
C LEU A 25 14.54 10.43 -10.51
N GLN A 26 14.08 11.27 -11.44
CA GLN A 26 13.60 12.62 -11.14
C GLN A 26 12.14 12.58 -10.68
N TYR A 27 11.91 12.24 -9.41
CA TYR A 27 10.58 12.31 -8.80
C TYR A 27 10.14 13.77 -8.63
N PRO A 28 8.89 14.17 -8.91
CA PRO A 28 7.70 13.35 -9.22
C PRO A 28 7.46 13.08 -10.73
N LYS A 29 8.30 13.62 -11.63
CA LYS A 29 8.09 13.53 -13.09
C LYS A 29 8.25 12.10 -13.60
N GLU A 30 9.29 11.41 -13.12
CA GLU A 30 9.56 10.02 -13.45
C GLU A 30 9.33 9.13 -12.24
N LYS A 31 8.44 8.14 -12.38
CA LYS A 31 8.10 7.17 -11.32
C LYS A 31 8.59 5.78 -11.71
N ARG A 32 9.04 5.02 -10.72
CA ARG A 32 9.45 3.63 -10.93
C ARG A 32 8.21 2.75 -11.08
N ASN A 33 8.07 2.10 -12.23
CA ASN A 33 7.00 1.12 -12.46
C ASN A 33 7.35 -0.19 -11.74
N ARG A 34 6.74 -0.43 -10.58
CA ARG A 34 6.76 -1.69 -9.82
C ARG A 34 5.36 -1.97 -9.29
N PRO A 35 4.97 -3.25 -9.11
CA PRO A 35 3.73 -3.58 -8.42
C PRO A 35 3.88 -3.15 -6.95
N TYR A 36 3.05 -2.20 -6.52
CA TYR A 36 3.02 -1.72 -5.14
C TYR A 36 1.79 -2.31 -4.43
N LYS A 37 1.96 -2.65 -3.15
CA LYS A 37 0.85 -2.93 -2.24
C LYS A 37 0.34 -1.61 -1.65
N GLY A 38 -0.45 -0.87 -2.42
CA GLY A 38 -0.98 0.45 -2.05
C GLY A 38 -2.34 0.39 -1.39
N LEU A 39 -3.19 1.40 -1.63
CA LEU A 39 -4.52 1.52 -1.02
C LEU A 39 -5.40 0.32 -1.35
N GLN A 40 -6.07 -0.23 -0.34
CA GLN A 40 -7.09 -1.24 -0.52
C GLN A 40 -8.32 -0.63 -1.18
N LYS A 41 -8.93 -1.34 -2.13
CA LYS A 41 -10.26 -1.03 -2.68
C LYS A 41 -11.16 -2.25 -2.60
N VAL A 42 -12.45 -2.02 -2.36
CA VAL A 42 -13.46 -3.08 -2.34
C VAL A 42 -14.42 -2.91 -3.51
N ASN A 43 -14.62 -3.97 -4.28
CA ASN A 43 -15.67 -4.06 -5.27
C ASN A 43 -16.97 -4.53 -4.60
N ALA A 44 -17.87 -3.58 -4.33
CA ALA A 44 -19.14 -3.83 -3.65
C ALA A 44 -20.06 -4.83 -4.39
N ASN A 45 -19.95 -4.96 -5.71
CA ASN A 45 -20.78 -5.90 -6.48
C ASN A 45 -20.39 -7.37 -6.25
N THR A 46 -19.15 -7.61 -5.84
CA THR A 46 -18.59 -8.97 -5.63
C THR A 46 -18.48 -9.34 -4.16
N CYS A 47 -18.43 -8.34 -3.27
CA CYS A 47 -18.30 -8.56 -1.84
C CYS A 47 -19.61 -9.10 -1.24
N ILE A 48 -19.50 -10.19 -0.49
CA ILE A 48 -20.63 -10.84 0.21
C ILE A 48 -20.64 -10.54 1.72
N VAL A 49 -19.84 -9.56 2.17
CA VAL A 49 -19.75 -9.12 3.57
C VAL A 49 -19.44 -10.25 4.56
N CYS A 50 -18.57 -11.18 4.17
CA CYS A 50 -18.21 -12.35 5.01
C CYS A 50 -17.31 -12.01 6.22
N GLY A 51 -16.72 -10.82 6.25
CA GLY A 51 -15.86 -10.36 7.35
C GLY A 51 -14.54 -11.12 7.54
N VAL A 52 -14.15 -12.00 6.61
CA VAL A 52 -12.87 -12.74 6.70
C VAL A 52 -11.68 -11.79 6.66
N CYS A 53 -11.71 -10.75 5.83
CA CYS A 53 -10.64 -9.76 5.74
C CYS A 53 -10.40 -9.00 7.06
N VAL A 54 -11.44 -8.76 7.84
CA VAL A 54 -11.34 -8.12 9.17
C VAL A 54 -10.69 -9.07 10.16
N ARG A 55 -11.14 -10.33 10.20
CA ARG A 55 -10.62 -11.35 11.13
C ARG A 55 -9.17 -11.74 10.86
N THR A 56 -8.75 -11.74 9.60
CA THR A 56 -7.37 -12.08 9.23
C THR A 56 -6.40 -10.93 9.45
N CYS A 57 -6.89 -9.69 9.61
CA CYS A 57 -6.00 -8.54 9.76
C CYS A 57 -5.22 -8.62 11.09
N PRO A 58 -3.88 -8.75 11.07
CA PRO A 58 -3.10 -8.94 12.30
C PRO A 58 -3.13 -7.73 13.23
N VAL A 59 -3.41 -6.54 12.67
CA VAL A 59 -3.45 -5.25 13.37
C VAL A 59 -4.87 -4.69 13.50
N ASN A 60 -5.90 -5.44 13.07
CA ASN A 60 -7.30 -5.00 13.09
C ASN A 60 -7.56 -3.62 12.44
N ALA A 61 -6.85 -3.31 11.34
CA ALA A 61 -6.95 -2.00 10.67
C ALA A 61 -8.22 -1.82 9.83
N ILE A 62 -8.98 -2.90 9.55
CA ILE A 62 -10.17 -2.87 8.70
C ILE A 62 -11.42 -2.95 9.57
N LYS A 63 -12.39 -2.06 9.32
CA LYS A 63 -13.71 -2.05 9.96
C LYS A 63 -14.81 -2.10 8.89
N ILE A 64 -15.89 -2.81 9.21
CA ILE A 64 -17.09 -2.90 8.37
C ILE A 64 -18.26 -2.41 9.22
N GLU A 65 -18.89 -1.32 8.79
CA GLU A 65 -20.01 -0.69 9.50
C GLU A 65 -21.25 -0.67 8.61
N LEU A 66 -22.42 -1.00 9.15
CA LEU A 66 -23.68 -0.90 8.41
C LEU A 66 -24.07 0.57 8.25
N LYS A 67 -24.50 0.97 7.06
CA LYS A 67 -25.02 2.32 6.81
C LYS A 67 -26.33 2.52 7.58
N LEU A 68 -26.56 3.75 8.04
CA LEU A 68 -27.79 4.13 8.74
C LEU A 68 -29.00 3.87 7.83
N GLY A 69 -30.04 3.21 8.39
CA GLY A 69 -31.29 2.93 7.68
C GLY A 69 -31.30 1.66 6.82
N HIS A 70 -30.20 0.90 6.78
CA HIS A 70 -30.15 -0.39 6.11
C HIS A 70 -30.28 -1.55 7.11
N GLU A 71 -30.87 -2.66 6.66
CA GLU A 71 -30.87 -3.90 7.42
C GLU A 71 -29.60 -4.72 7.15
N LYS A 72 -29.32 -5.72 8.00
CA LYS A 72 -28.20 -6.64 7.80
C LYS A 72 -28.48 -7.56 6.61
N THR A 73 -28.21 -7.07 5.41
CA THR A 73 -28.28 -7.85 4.17
C THR A 73 -26.90 -8.38 3.77
N ARG A 74 -26.86 -9.20 2.73
CA ARG A 74 -25.62 -9.64 2.05
C ARG A 74 -25.15 -8.65 0.96
N ASN A 75 -25.78 -7.49 0.86
CA ASN A 75 -25.41 -6.48 -0.14
C ASN A 75 -24.30 -5.59 0.42
N ALA A 76 -23.10 -5.63 -0.15
CA ALA A 76 -21.98 -4.83 0.36
C ALA A 76 -22.17 -3.31 0.17
N ASN A 77 -23.11 -2.89 -0.69
CA ASN A 77 -23.46 -1.47 -0.84
C ASN A 77 -24.08 -0.88 0.43
N ASP A 78 -24.65 -1.72 1.30
CA ASP A 78 -25.26 -1.30 2.57
C ASP A 78 -24.22 -1.09 3.67
N TYR A 79 -22.93 -1.32 3.39
CA TYR A 79 -21.85 -1.24 4.37
C TYR A 79 -20.79 -0.19 3.97
N ASN A 80 -20.20 0.43 4.98
CA ASN A 80 -18.99 1.23 4.88
C ASN A 80 -17.79 0.35 5.22
N PHE A 81 -16.86 0.24 4.27
CA PHE A 81 -15.57 -0.42 4.49
C PHE A 81 -14.56 0.67 4.83
N ILE A 82 -14.05 0.65 6.05
CA ILE A 82 -13.14 1.66 6.59
C ILE A 82 -11.80 0.99 6.85
N VAL A 83 -10.72 1.60 6.39
CA VAL A 83 -9.35 1.15 6.66
C VAL A 83 -8.55 2.28 7.27
N ASP A 84 -7.93 1.99 8.41
CA ASP A 84 -6.90 2.86 8.98
C ASP A 84 -5.56 2.60 8.28
N THR A 85 -5.19 3.48 7.35
CA THR A 85 -3.92 3.39 6.62
C THR A 85 -2.72 3.75 7.50
N GLY A 86 -2.92 4.39 8.65
CA GLY A 86 -1.86 4.67 9.62
C GLY A 86 -1.45 3.43 10.43
N SER A 87 -2.41 2.54 10.70
CA SER A 87 -2.17 1.28 11.43
C SER A 87 -1.89 0.09 10.50
N CYS A 88 -2.28 0.16 9.23
CA CYS A 88 -2.09 -0.92 8.27
C CYS A 88 -0.60 -1.18 7.96
N MET A 89 -0.16 -2.45 8.03
CA MET A 89 1.21 -2.85 7.68
C MET A 89 1.39 -3.28 6.20
N TRP A 90 0.37 -3.07 5.36
CA TRP A 90 0.37 -3.38 3.91
C TRP A 90 0.80 -4.81 3.52
N CYS A 91 0.49 -5.80 4.37
CA CYS A 91 0.90 -7.20 4.13
C CYS A 91 0.20 -7.85 2.93
N GLY A 92 -1.04 -7.44 2.61
CA GLY A 92 -1.85 -8.01 1.52
C GLY A 92 -2.64 -9.28 1.86
N LEU A 93 -2.60 -9.74 3.12
CA LEU A 93 -3.38 -10.90 3.54
C LEU A 93 -4.88 -10.75 3.27
N CYS A 94 -5.43 -9.53 3.37
CA CYS A 94 -6.85 -9.29 3.10
C CYS A 94 -7.28 -9.61 1.66
N GLU A 95 -6.40 -9.43 0.69
CA GLU A 95 -6.63 -9.75 -0.73
C GLU A 95 -6.53 -11.27 -0.97
N GLU A 96 -5.53 -11.91 -0.38
CA GLU A 96 -5.28 -13.35 -0.53
C GLU A 96 -6.38 -14.21 0.10
N VAL A 97 -6.89 -13.82 1.27
CA VAL A 97 -7.92 -14.59 1.98
C VAL A 97 -9.35 -14.31 1.50
N CYS A 98 -9.55 -13.36 0.58
CA CYS A 98 -10.89 -13.03 0.13
C CYS A 98 -11.44 -14.11 -0.80
N PRO A 99 -12.50 -14.86 -0.42
CA PRO A 99 -13.00 -15.99 -1.24
C PRO A 99 -13.65 -15.55 -2.56
N LYS A 100 -13.98 -14.26 -2.69
CA LYS A 100 -14.56 -13.67 -3.90
C LYS A 100 -13.62 -12.67 -4.58
N HIS A 101 -12.39 -12.54 -4.09
CA HIS A 101 -11.42 -11.53 -4.56
C HIS A 101 -12.01 -10.12 -4.67
N ALA A 102 -12.90 -9.78 -3.73
CA ALA A 102 -13.64 -8.52 -3.75
C ALA A 102 -12.81 -7.34 -3.23
N ILE A 103 -11.83 -7.60 -2.37
CA ILE A 103 -10.87 -6.61 -1.87
C ILE A 103 -9.51 -6.86 -2.51
N TYR A 104 -8.88 -5.81 -3.01
CA TYR A 104 -7.57 -5.88 -3.66
C TYR A 104 -6.71 -4.65 -3.35
N LEU A 105 -5.39 -4.80 -3.40
CA LEU A 105 -4.44 -3.71 -3.23
C LEU A 105 -4.22 -2.99 -4.57
N THR A 106 -4.30 -1.67 -4.56
CA THR A 106 -4.02 -0.85 -5.75
C THR A 106 -2.56 -0.38 -5.78
N ASN A 107 -2.12 0.19 -6.90
CA ASN A 107 -0.82 0.87 -7.00
C ASN A 107 -0.84 2.31 -6.45
N ILE A 108 -1.86 2.70 -5.68
CA ILE A 108 -1.94 4.04 -5.07
C ILE A 108 -1.13 4.01 -3.77
N TYR A 109 0.07 4.57 -3.76
CA TYR A 109 0.95 4.63 -2.57
C TYR A 109 1.16 6.06 -2.04
N GLU A 110 0.81 7.09 -2.81
CA GLU A 110 0.98 8.51 -2.44
C GLU A 110 -0.21 8.99 -1.60
N MET A 111 -0.28 8.54 -0.34
CA MET A 111 -1.40 8.82 0.57
C MET A 111 -0.98 9.53 1.86
N ALA A 112 0.11 10.29 1.80
CA ALA A 112 0.55 11.09 2.93
C ALA A 112 -0.48 12.20 3.22
N ASP A 113 -0.85 12.33 4.49
CA ASP A 113 -1.74 13.37 5.01
C ASP A 113 -1.10 14.04 6.23
N TYR A 114 -1.46 15.29 6.49
CA TYR A 114 -0.92 16.09 7.60
C TYR A 114 -1.53 15.77 8.97
N THR A 115 -2.68 15.09 8.99
CA THR A 115 -3.50 14.88 10.19
C THR A 115 -3.89 13.42 10.31
N LYS A 116 -3.84 12.88 11.53
CA LYS A 116 -4.09 11.46 11.81
C LYS A 116 -5.50 11.02 11.38
N ASP A 117 -6.50 11.86 11.57
CA ASP A 117 -7.89 11.52 11.27
C ASP A 117 -8.13 11.22 9.79
N LYS A 118 -7.35 11.85 8.90
CA LYS A 118 -7.42 11.64 7.44
C LYS A 118 -6.78 10.32 6.97
N LEU A 119 -6.04 9.62 7.84
CA LEU A 119 -5.50 8.30 7.56
C LEU A 119 -6.57 7.20 7.66
N THR A 120 -7.70 7.49 8.31
CA THR A 120 -8.84 6.59 8.29
C THR A 120 -9.67 6.85 7.03
N ARG A 121 -9.63 5.92 6.08
CA ARG A 121 -10.19 6.08 4.74
C ARG A 121 -11.33 5.10 4.48
N LYS A 122 -12.36 5.55 3.76
CA LYS A 122 -13.41 4.69 3.20
C LYS A 122 -12.92 4.11 1.87
N ILE A 123 -13.14 2.82 1.66
CA ILE A 123 -12.59 2.06 0.52
C ILE A 123 -13.65 1.44 -0.41
N ASN A 124 -14.92 1.81 -0.22
CA ASN A 124 -16.04 1.43 -1.09
C ASN A 124 -16.25 2.40 -2.25
#